data_AF-A0A954W8M8-F1
#
_entry.id   AF-A0A954W8M8-F1
#
_cell.length_a   1.000
_cell.length_b   1.000
_cell.length_c   1.000
_cell.angle_alpha   90.00
_cell.angle_beta   90.00
_cell.angle_gamma   90.00
#
_symmetry.space_group_name_H-M   'P 1'
#
loop_
_entity.id
_entity.type
_entity.pdbx_description
1 polymer ?
#
loop_
_entity_poly.entity_id
_entity_poly.type
_entity_poly.pdbx_seq_one_letter_code
_entity_poly.pdbx_strand_id
1 'polypeptide(L)'
;MSKAVEARRSKYSPEVIAKMQELARLIGAEKYGERPPLKTTWAEIEAAGHEVGRLMATEFDQVMQRQHAEHYDHAKPCPQCGKDAGPAVKHRDLCTRDGTADLSEPEFRCVSCERSFFLSADGTGH
;
A
#
# COMPACT_ATOMS: atom_id res chain seq x y z
N MET A 1 3.05 0.08 29.87
CA MET A 1 2.09 0.63 28.89
C MET A 1 0.71 0.10 29.29
N SER A 2 -0.39 0.50 28.62
CA SER A 2 -1.68 -0.15 28.89
C SER A 2 -1.72 -1.55 28.26
N LYS A 3 -2.45 -2.49 28.88
CA LYS A 3 -2.61 -3.87 28.35
C LYS A 3 -3.12 -3.89 26.90
N ALA A 4 -3.99 -2.95 26.55
CA ALA A 4 -4.53 -2.81 25.19
C ALA A 4 -3.44 -2.45 24.16
N VAL A 5 -2.51 -1.56 24.52
CA VAL A 5 -1.39 -1.18 23.64
C VAL A 5 -0.42 -2.35 23.47
N GLU A 6 -0.15 -3.09 24.54
CA GLU A 6 0.71 -4.28 24.52
C GLU A 6 0.12 -5.37 23.61
N ALA A 7 -1.17 -5.69 23.76
CA ALA A 7 -1.86 -6.66 22.92
C ALA A 7 -1.90 -6.28 21.43
N ARG A 8 -1.94 -4.98 21.11
CA ARG A 8 -1.85 -4.52 19.73
C ARG A 8 -0.42 -4.68 19.17
N ARG A 9 0.59 -4.35 19.96
CA ARG A 9 2.00 -4.43 19.54
C ARG A 9 2.50 -5.86 19.41
N SER A 10 1.97 -6.81 20.18
CA SER A 10 2.36 -8.23 20.10
C SER A 10 2.03 -8.90 18.76
N LYS A 11 1.26 -8.24 17.88
CA LYS A 11 0.99 -8.70 16.51
C LYS A 11 2.17 -8.54 15.56
N TYR A 12 3.17 -7.75 15.94
CA TYR A 12 4.34 -7.45 15.11
C TYR A 12 5.62 -7.84 15.85
N SER A 13 6.68 -8.11 15.09
CA SER A 13 7.99 -8.42 15.67
C SER A 13 8.55 -7.21 16.45
N PRO A 14 9.46 -7.43 17.41
CA PRO A 14 10.12 -6.34 18.12
C PRO A 14 10.82 -5.35 17.19
N GLU A 15 11.39 -5.84 16.08
CA GLU A 15 12.05 -5.03 15.07
C GLU A 15 11.06 -4.08 14.36
N VAL A 16 9.91 -4.59 13.92
CA VAL A 16 8.87 -3.76 13.29
C VAL A 16 8.38 -2.69 14.27
N ILE A 17 8.17 -3.03 15.53
CA ILE A 17 7.78 -2.07 16.56
C ILE A 17 8.87 -1.01 16.78
N ALA A 18 10.15 -1.38 16.75
CA ALA A 18 11.26 -0.45 16.86
C ALA A 18 11.29 0.53 15.67
N LYS A 19 11.08 0.03 14.44
CA LYS A 19 10.99 0.85 13.23
C LYS A 19 9.81 1.81 13.25
N MET A 20 8.63 1.37 13.73
CA MET A 20 7.48 2.25 13.93
C MET A 20 7.77 3.38 14.93
N GLN A 21 8.49 3.07 16.03
CA GLN A 21 8.89 4.09 17.01
C GLN A 21 9.94 5.04 16.45
N GLU A 22 10.90 4.54 15.67
CA GLU A 22 11.91 5.34 14.98
C GLU A 22 11.24 6.32 14.01
N LEU A 23 10.33 5.84 13.16
CA LEU A 23 9.58 6.68 12.24
C LEU A 23 8.74 7.74 12.99
N ALA A 24 8.08 7.37 14.08
CA ALA A 24 7.32 8.31 14.90
C ALA A 24 8.22 9.43 15.48
N ARG A 25 9.46 9.12 15.87
CA ARG A 25 10.43 10.12 16.34
C ARG A 25 10.89 11.02 15.20
N LEU A 26 11.17 10.47 14.01
CA LEU A 26 11.57 11.25 12.85
C LEU A 26 10.48 12.23 12.43
N ILE A 27 9.23 11.77 12.32
CA ILE A 27 8.11 12.63 11.96
C ILE A 27 7.80 13.64 13.07
N GLY A 28 7.90 13.21 14.34
CA GLY A 28 7.79 14.12 15.48
C GLY A 28 8.84 15.23 15.43
N ALA A 29 10.08 14.89 15.07
CA ALA A 29 11.17 15.85 14.91
C ALA A 29 10.93 16.81 13.74
N GLU A 30 10.44 16.31 12.61
CA GLU A 30 10.07 17.13 11.45
C GLU A 30 8.95 18.12 11.79
N LYS A 31 7.91 17.65 12.50
CA LYS A 31 6.73 18.47 12.80
C LYS A 31 6.95 19.46 13.95
N TYR A 32 7.73 19.07 14.96
CA TYR A 32 7.83 19.80 16.23
C TYR A 32 9.25 20.21 16.62
N GLY A 33 10.28 19.84 15.87
CA GLY A 33 11.69 19.96 16.31
C GLY A 33 12.03 18.93 17.39
N GLU A 34 13.01 19.22 18.25
CA GLU A 34 13.47 18.27 19.28
C GLU A 34 12.35 17.72 20.19
N ARG A 35 11.32 18.54 20.45
CA ARG A 35 10.14 18.16 21.25
C ARG A 35 8.91 19.04 20.92
N PRO A 36 7.67 18.53 21.10
CA PRO A 36 6.47 19.34 21.01
C PRO A 36 6.51 20.60 21.89
N PRO A 37 6.10 21.78 21.38
CA PRO A 37 5.92 22.98 22.19
C PRO A 37 4.98 22.75 23.38
N LEU A 38 5.17 23.47 24.49
CA LEU A 38 4.34 23.32 25.71
C LEU A 38 2.84 23.55 25.48
N LYS A 39 2.50 24.40 24.51
CA LYS A 39 1.11 24.70 24.14
C LYS A 39 0.46 23.65 23.23
N THR A 40 1.23 22.64 22.79
CA THR A 40 0.71 21.58 21.92
C THR A 40 -0.33 20.78 22.68
N THR A 41 -1.53 20.76 22.14
CA THR A 41 -2.66 20.07 22.72
C THR A 41 -2.64 18.58 22.37
N TRP A 42 -3.37 17.78 23.14
CA TRP A 42 -3.57 16.37 22.80
C TRP A 42 -4.22 16.18 21.42
N ALA A 43 -5.20 17.04 21.08
CA ALA A 43 -5.88 16.98 19.79
C ALA A 43 -4.95 17.21 18.60
N GLU A 44 -3.96 18.11 18.72
CA GLU A 44 -2.95 18.33 17.69
C GLU A 44 -2.02 17.12 17.52
N ILE A 45 -1.61 16.49 18.64
CA ILE A 45 -0.79 15.27 18.62
C ILE A 45 -1.57 14.12 17.96
N GLU A 46 -2.84 13.95 18.32
CA GLU A 46 -3.72 12.92 17.78
C GLU A 46 -3.98 13.12 16.28
N ALA A 47 -4.30 14.34 15.85
CA ALA A 47 -4.50 14.68 14.44
C ALA A 47 -3.24 14.37 13.60
N ALA A 48 -2.07 14.73 14.11
CA ALA A 48 -0.79 14.39 13.48
C ALA A 48 -0.58 12.87 13.40
N GLY A 49 -0.86 12.14 14.49
CA GLY A 49 -0.77 10.68 14.51
C GLY A 49 -1.69 10.01 13.49
N HIS A 50 -2.90 10.52 13.30
CA HIS A 50 -3.84 10.03 12.28
C HIS A 50 -3.36 10.28 10.86
N GLU A 51 -2.80 11.46 10.58
CA GLU A 51 -2.21 11.79 9.29
C GLU A 51 -1.06 10.85 8.95
N VAL A 52 -0.15 10.61 9.90
CA VAL A 52 0.94 9.64 9.74
C VAL A 52 0.41 8.23 9.50
N GLY A 53 -0.64 7.82 10.22
CA GLY A 53 -1.29 6.53 10.02
C GLY A 53 -1.82 6.35 8.59
N ARG A 54 -2.47 7.38 8.04
CA ARG A 54 -2.99 7.38 6.66
C ARG A 54 -1.89 7.30 5.61
N LEU A 55 -0.80 8.04 5.81
CA LEU A 55 0.37 7.97 4.93
C LEU A 55 1.00 6.58 4.95
N MET A 56 1.22 6.01 6.13
CA MET A 56 1.79 4.67 6.26
C MET A 56 0.89 3.59 5.65
N ALA A 57 -0.44 3.71 5.80
CA ALA A 57 -1.39 2.81 5.15
C ALA A 57 -1.28 2.91 3.62
N THR A 58 -1.20 4.12 3.08
CA THR A 58 -1.04 4.36 1.64
C THR A 58 0.27 3.75 1.10
N GLU A 59 1.40 3.94 1.79
CA GLU A 59 2.67 3.34 1.41
C GLU A 59 2.64 1.80 1.49
N PHE A 60 2.01 1.26 2.54
CA PHE A 60 1.85 -0.18 2.69
C PHE A 60 1.05 -0.78 1.53
N ASP A 61 -0.10 -0.21 1.22
CA ASP A 61 -0.97 -0.66 0.12
C ASP A 61 -0.20 -0.66 -1.21
N GLN A 62 0.51 0.43 -1.51
CA GLN A 62 1.29 0.54 -2.73
C GLN A 62 2.44 -0.48 -2.81
N VAL A 63 3.18 -0.71 -1.72
CA VAL A 63 4.28 -1.69 -1.70
C VAL A 63 3.73 -3.10 -1.90
N MET A 64 2.68 -3.49 -1.16
CA MET A 64 2.09 -4.82 -1.27
C MET A 64 1.51 -5.05 -2.67
N GLN A 65 0.90 -4.04 -3.25
CA GLN A 65 0.33 -4.14 -4.58
C GLN A 65 1.39 -4.24 -5.67
N ARG A 66 2.47 -3.46 -5.62
CA ARG A 66 3.58 -3.59 -6.58
C ARG A 66 4.18 -4.99 -6.55
N GLN A 67 4.42 -5.51 -5.34
CA GLN A 67 4.90 -6.90 -5.16
C GLN A 67 3.88 -7.93 -5.67
N HIS A 68 2.58 -7.66 -5.52
CA HIS A 68 1.56 -8.52 -6.09
C HIS A 68 1.58 -8.49 -7.63
N ALA A 69 1.77 -7.31 -8.24
CA ALA A 69 1.85 -7.16 -9.70
C ALA A 69 3.06 -7.88 -10.32
N GLU A 70 4.18 -8.00 -9.59
CA GLU A 70 5.38 -8.75 -10.03
C GLU A 70 5.09 -10.23 -10.35
N HIS A 71 4.04 -10.83 -9.78
CA HIS A 71 3.63 -12.20 -10.11
C HIS A 71 3.07 -12.36 -11.53
N TYR A 72 2.83 -11.24 -12.23
CA TYR A 72 2.18 -11.17 -13.53
C TYR A 72 3.12 -10.59 -14.61
N ASP A 73 4.44 -10.77 -14.44
CA ASP A 73 5.50 -10.25 -15.31
C ASP A 73 5.73 -11.03 -16.62
N HIS A 74 5.04 -12.14 -16.82
CA HIS A 74 5.17 -13.03 -17.96
C HIS A 74 3.89 -13.08 -18.79
N ALA A 75 4.04 -13.40 -20.08
CA ALA A 75 2.93 -13.50 -21.01
C ALA A 75 1.89 -14.54 -20.55
N LYS A 76 0.62 -14.26 -20.85
CA LYS A 76 -0.52 -15.14 -20.53
C LYS A 76 -1.36 -15.42 -21.77
N PRO A 77 -1.97 -16.61 -21.88
CA PRO A 77 -2.84 -16.92 -23.00
C PRO A 77 -4.10 -16.04 -22.95
N CYS A 78 -4.46 -15.44 -24.09
CA CYS A 78 -5.70 -14.70 -24.24
C CYS A 78 -6.90 -15.63 -24.02
N PRO A 79 -7.87 -15.28 -23.14
CA PRO A 79 -9.02 -16.13 -22.87
C PRO A 79 -9.94 -16.33 -24.09
N GLN A 80 -9.85 -15.43 -25.09
CA GLN A 80 -10.68 -15.48 -26.30
C GLN A 80 -10.06 -16.29 -27.45
N CYS A 81 -8.74 -16.24 -27.65
CA CYS A 81 -8.09 -16.89 -28.80
C CYS A 81 -6.88 -17.77 -28.47
N GLY A 82 -6.51 -17.88 -27.19
CA GLY A 82 -5.41 -18.71 -26.70
C GLY A 82 -3.99 -18.23 -27.04
N LYS A 83 -3.83 -17.13 -27.78
CA LYS A 83 -2.52 -16.58 -28.14
C LYS A 83 -1.93 -15.79 -26.98
N ASP A 84 -0.60 -15.80 -26.88
CA ASP A 84 0.12 -15.05 -25.84
C ASP A 84 -0.16 -13.55 -25.91
N ALA A 85 -0.49 -12.98 -24.76
CA ALA A 85 -0.60 -11.56 -24.52
C ALA A 85 0.47 -11.16 -23.50
N GLY A 86 1.27 -10.15 -23.86
CA GLY A 86 2.28 -9.61 -22.96
C GLY A 86 1.64 -8.80 -21.83
N PRO A 87 2.26 -8.78 -20.64
CA PRO A 87 1.81 -7.92 -19.54
C PRO A 87 2.17 -6.46 -19.81
N ALA A 88 1.29 -5.59 -19.34
CA ALA A 88 1.51 -4.15 -19.19
C ALA A 88 1.06 -3.77 -17.79
N VAL A 89 1.72 -2.78 -17.18
CA VAL A 89 1.28 -2.21 -15.91
C VAL A 89 0.47 -0.96 -16.21
N LYS A 90 -0.77 -0.93 -15.71
CA LYS A 90 -1.62 0.25 -15.77
C LYS A 90 -1.70 0.89 -14.39
N HIS A 91 -1.45 2.20 -14.36
CA HIS A 91 -1.59 3.00 -13.16
C HIS A 91 -2.95 3.68 -13.12
N ARG A 92 -3.59 3.71 -11.94
CA ARG A 92 -4.81 4.49 -11.71
C ARG A 92 -4.97 4.88 -10.25
N ASP A 93 -5.54 6.04 -10.01
CA ASP A 93 -5.89 6.45 -8.65
C ASP A 93 -7.03 5.58 -8.10
N LEU A 94 -6.81 4.98 -6.93
CA LEU A 94 -7.83 4.26 -6.17
C LEU A 94 -8.12 5.02 -4.87
N CYS A 95 -9.38 5.41 -4.68
CA CYS A 95 -9.83 5.96 -3.41
C CYS A 95 -9.97 4.84 -2.37
N THR A 96 -9.15 4.88 -1.32
CA THR A 96 -9.20 3.96 -0.17
C THR A 96 -9.86 4.64 1.03
N ARG A 97 -9.97 3.92 2.14
CA ARG A 97 -10.45 4.50 3.41
C ARG A 97 -9.47 5.52 3.99
N ASP A 98 -8.19 5.39 3.67
CA ASP A 98 -7.09 6.15 4.27
C ASP A 98 -6.51 7.21 3.32
N GLY A 99 -6.91 7.23 2.05
CA GLY A 99 -6.50 8.23 1.07
C GLY A 99 -6.57 7.71 -0.35
N THR A 100 -6.03 8.49 -1.28
CA THR A 100 -5.82 8.01 -2.65
C THR A 100 -4.53 7.20 -2.71
N ALA A 101 -4.59 5.99 -3.26
CA ALA A 101 -3.41 5.17 -3.56
C ALA A 101 -3.23 5.05 -5.07
N ASP A 102 -1.98 5.07 -5.55
CA ASP A 102 -1.66 4.74 -6.95
C ASP A 102 -1.71 3.22 -7.15
N LEU A 103 -2.72 2.76 -7.87
CA LEU A 103 -2.96 1.36 -8.17
C LEU A 103 -2.17 0.94 -9.42
N SER A 104 -1.09 0.18 -9.25
CA SER A 104 -0.40 -0.57 -10.32
C SER A 104 -1.07 -1.92 -10.63
N GLU A 105 -1.95 -1.97 -11.63
CA GLU A 105 -2.72 -3.17 -12.00
C GLU A 105 -2.15 -3.84 -13.26
N PRO A 106 -1.87 -5.15 -13.25
CA PRO A 106 -1.39 -5.86 -14.43
C PRO A 106 -2.52 -6.05 -15.46
N GLU A 107 -2.34 -5.49 -16.64
CA GLU A 107 -3.24 -5.60 -17.79
C GLU A 107 -2.55 -6.42 -18.89
N PHE A 108 -3.28 -7.32 -19.54
CA PHE A 108 -2.77 -8.10 -20.67
C PHE A 108 -3.47 -7.70 -21.96
N ARG A 109 -2.70 -7.30 -22.98
CA ARG A 109 -3.28 -6.91 -24.28
C ARG A 109 -3.01 -7.95 -25.35
N CYS A 110 -4.07 -8.56 -25.87
CA CYS A 110 -3.97 -9.47 -27.01
C CYS A 110 -4.01 -8.68 -28.33
N VAL A 111 -2.91 -8.72 -29.09
CA VAL A 111 -2.82 -8.04 -30.39
C VAL A 111 -3.70 -8.67 -31.47
N SER A 112 -4.04 -9.97 -31.35
CA SER A 112 -4.89 -10.65 -32.34
C SER A 112 -6.39 -10.39 -32.12
N CYS A 113 -6.81 -10.20 -30.88
CA CYS A 113 -8.21 -9.88 -30.55
C CYS A 113 -8.44 -8.37 -30.37
N GLU A 114 -7.36 -7.58 -30.34
CA GLU A 114 -7.35 -6.15 -30.02
C GLU A 114 -8.07 -5.83 -28.70
N ARG A 115 -7.95 -6.73 -27.71
CA ARG A 115 -8.63 -6.65 -26.42
C ARG A 115 -7.66 -6.75 -25.26
N SER A 116 -7.91 -5.94 -24.24
CA SER A 116 -7.29 -6.08 -22.93
C SER A 116 -8.09 -7.05 -22.06
N PHE A 117 -7.41 -7.79 -21.20
CA PHE A 117 -8.01 -8.59 -20.14
C PHE A 117 -7.18 -8.52 -18.86
N PHE A 118 -7.81 -8.84 -17.75
CA PHE A 118 -7.19 -8.94 -16.43
C PHE A 118 -7.32 -10.38 -15.94
N LEU A 119 -6.34 -10.86 -15.19
CA LEU A 119 -6.41 -12.20 -14.61
C LEU A 119 -7.21 -12.18 -13.32
N SER A 120 -8.12 -13.14 -13.16
CA SER A 120 -8.76 -13.44 -11.88
C SER A 120 -7.78 -14.13 -10.94
N ALA A 121 -8.16 -14.25 -9.66
CA ALA A 121 -7.32 -14.82 -8.60
C ALA A 121 -6.85 -16.27 -8.86
N ASP A 122 -7.53 -17.00 -9.75
CA ASP A 122 -7.20 -18.36 -10.18
C ASP A 122 -6.29 -18.40 -11.44
N GLY A 123 -5.87 -17.24 -11.93
CA GLY A 123 -5.07 -17.10 -13.15
C GLY A 123 -5.86 -17.27 -14.44
N THR A 124 -7.20 -17.38 -14.37
CA THR A 124 -8.06 -17.40 -15.55
C THR A 124 -8.51 -15.98 -15.90
N GLY A 125 -8.33 -15.57 -17.16
CA GLY A 125 -8.82 -14.27 -17.64
C GLY A 125 -10.35 -14.27 -17.74
N HIS A 126 -10.99 -13.12 -17.52
CA HIS A 126 -12.40 -12.87 -17.84
C HIS A 126 -12.53 -11.90 -19.02
#